data_AF-A0A7S3I9F5-F1
#
_entry.id   AF-A0A7S3I9F5-F1
#
_cell.length_a   1.000
_cell.length_b   1.000
_cell.length_c   1.000
_cell.angle_alpha   90.00
_cell.angle_beta   90.00
_cell.angle_gamma   90.00
#
_symmetry.space_group_name_H-M   'P 1'
#
loop_
_entity.id
_entity.type
_entity.pdbx_description
1 polymer ?
#
loop_
_entity_poly.entity_id
_entity_poly.type
_entity_poly.pdbx_seq_one_letter_code
_entity_poly.pdbx_strand_id
1 'polypeptide(L)'
;KADTLKSDAIEMLERAWQLREKEISEEYSQLYNDLSSQLTSLNQQLESATQRISDLEEENSELATNLDSMQQTKVRLEVFKTKLLATLRETDETYLPESLNSPRSPYSPSQSPNSLMNNSYVDGKKFFAEARERLSFSNFNTFLSYIRKLNQNSISKEKVILEVKEIFGNQNQDLYRDFIWLLNKKQYS
;
A
#
# COMPACT_ATOMS: atom_id res chain seq x y z
N LYS A 1 84.41 -9.76 -3.13
CA LYS A 1 83.59 -10.01 -1.92
C LYS A 1 82.54 -8.91 -1.69
N ALA A 2 82.89 -7.63 -1.76
CA ALA A 2 81.88 -6.55 -1.70
C ALA A 2 80.94 -6.53 -2.92
N ASP A 3 81.47 -6.73 -4.13
CA ASP A 3 80.64 -6.74 -5.35
C ASP A 3 79.74 -7.97 -5.45
N THR A 4 80.19 -9.13 -4.96
CA THR A 4 79.38 -10.34 -4.86
C THR A 4 78.23 -10.17 -3.87
N LEU A 5 78.49 -9.54 -2.71
CA LEU A 5 77.45 -9.21 -1.73
C LEU A 5 76.40 -8.24 -2.28
N LYS A 6 76.81 -7.26 -3.10
CA LYS A 6 75.88 -6.34 -3.76
C LYS A 6 75.03 -7.05 -4.82
N SER A 7 75.64 -7.91 -5.62
CA SER A 7 74.94 -8.72 -6.63
C SER A 7 73.88 -9.62 -5.97
N ASP A 8 74.24 -10.32 -4.89
CA ASP A 8 73.32 -11.17 -4.14
C ASP A 8 72.16 -10.36 -3.55
N ALA A 9 72.43 -9.17 -3.01
CA ALA A 9 71.40 -8.29 -2.47
C ALA A 9 70.42 -7.79 -3.55
N ILE A 10 70.92 -7.51 -4.76
CA ILE A 10 70.07 -7.11 -5.90
C ILE A 10 69.18 -8.28 -6.33
N GLU A 11 69.73 -9.49 -6.48
CA GLU A 11 68.93 -10.68 -6.81
C GLU A 11 67.84 -10.96 -5.78
N MET A 12 68.15 -10.79 -4.48
CA MET A 12 67.16 -10.95 -3.41
C MET A 12 66.03 -9.93 -3.51
N LEU A 13 66.34 -8.66 -3.80
CA LEU A 13 65.33 -7.62 -3.98
C LEU A 13 64.46 -7.88 -5.21
N GLU A 14 65.06 -8.34 -6.30
CA GLU A 14 64.32 -8.66 -7.54
C GLU A 14 63.37 -9.85 -7.32
N ARG A 15 63.82 -10.91 -6.64
CA ARG A 15 62.93 -12.01 -6.23
C ARG A 15 61.82 -11.54 -5.30
N ALA A 16 62.12 -10.70 -4.32
CA ALA A 16 61.12 -10.16 -3.40
C ALA A 16 60.08 -9.31 -4.14
N TRP A 17 60.51 -8.51 -5.12
CA TRP A 17 59.62 -7.71 -5.95
C TRP A 17 58.70 -8.58 -6.81
N GLN A 18 59.25 -9.61 -7.48
CA GLN A 18 58.46 -10.56 -8.27
C GLN A 18 57.44 -11.33 -7.43
N LEU A 19 57.81 -11.75 -6.22
CA LEU A 19 56.87 -12.39 -5.30
C LEU A 19 55.74 -11.45 -4.91
N ARG A 20 56.06 -10.19 -4.61
CA ARG A 20 55.05 -9.19 -4.26
C ARG A 20 54.11 -8.87 -5.43
N GLU A 21 54.64 -8.78 -6.64
CA GLU A 21 53.85 -8.59 -7.85
C GLU A 21 52.87 -9.75 -8.06
N LYS A 22 53.33 -10.99 -7.84
CA LYS A 22 52.49 -12.18 -7.90
C LYS A 22 51.39 -12.18 -6.82
N GLU A 23 51.75 -11.89 -5.57
CA GLU A 23 50.77 -11.79 -4.46
C GLU A 23 49.68 -10.77 -4.78
N ILE A 24 50.07 -9.57 -5.24
CA ILE A 24 49.14 -8.52 -5.63
C ILE A 24 48.22 -9.00 -6.77
N SER A 25 48.78 -9.66 -7.78
CA SER A 25 47.99 -10.22 -8.88
C SER A 25 46.97 -11.27 -8.42
N GLU A 26 47.35 -12.12 -7.46
CA GLU A 26 46.46 -13.13 -6.88
C GLU A 26 45.35 -12.48 -6.06
N GLU A 27 45.65 -11.48 -5.24
CA GLU A 27 44.66 -10.69 -4.48
C GLU A 27 43.65 -10.01 -5.42
N TYR A 28 44.11 -9.36 -6.49
CA TYR A 28 43.21 -8.76 -7.49
C TYR A 28 42.34 -9.79 -8.18
N SER A 29 42.89 -10.96 -8.53
CA SER A 29 42.12 -12.03 -9.14
C SER A 29 41.05 -12.58 -8.19
N GLN A 30 41.36 -12.73 -6.91
CA GLN A 30 40.39 -13.16 -5.89
C GLN A 30 39.27 -12.14 -5.74
N LEU A 31 39.62 -10.86 -5.57
CA LEU A 31 38.63 -9.78 -5.44
C LEU A 31 37.71 -9.69 -6.66
N TYR A 32 38.26 -9.86 -7.87
CA TYR A 32 37.48 -9.89 -9.09
C TYR A 32 36.50 -11.07 -9.12
N ASN A 33 36.95 -12.27 -8.73
CA ASN A 33 36.11 -13.46 -8.69
C ASN A 33 34.99 -13.31 -7.64
N ASP A 34 35.31 -12.78 -6.47
CA ASP A 34 34.33 -12.53 -5.41
C ASP A 34 33.28 -11.53 -5.87
N LEU A 35 33.70 -10.40 -6.46
CA LEU A 35 32.78 -9.40 -6.97
C LEU A 35 31.90 -9.94 -8.11
N SER A 36 32.49 -10.73 -9.01
CA SER A 36 31.76 -11.40 -10.11
C SER A 36 30.72 -12.39 -9.57
N SER A 37 31.06 -13.15 -8.53
CA SER A 37 30.14 -14.08 -7.88
C SER A 37 28.97 -13.35 -7.19
N GLN A 38 29.25 -12.22 -6.52
CA GLN A 38 28.23 -11.38 -5.90
C GLN A 38 27.30 -10.76 -6.95
N LEU A 39 27.85 -10.25 -8.05
CA LEU A 39 27.07 -9.69 -9.16
C LEU A 39 26.16 -10.76 -9.78
N THR A 40 26.66 -11.98 -9.95
CA THR A 40 25.88 -13.11 -10.46
C THR A 40 24.74 -13.47 -9.50
N SER A 41 25.02 -13.54 -8.20
CA SER A 41 23.98 -13.82 -7.19
C SER A 41 22.90 -12.74 -7.14
N LEU A 42 23.30 -11.47 -7.16
CA LEU A 42 22.36 -10.34 -7.17
C LEU A 42 21.49 -10.32 -8.43
N ASN A 43 22.08 -10.59 -9.60
CA ASN A 43 21.32 -10.70 -10.84
C ASN A 43 20.31 -11.84 -10.80
N GLN A 44 20.70 -13.00 -10.26
CA GLN A 44 19.77 -14.13 -10.11
C GLN A 44 18.62 -13.81 -9.13
N GLN A 45 18.92 -13.11 -8.04
CA GLN A 45 17.88 -12.64 -7.11
C GLN A 45 16.93 -11.65 -7.80
N LEU A 46 17.46 -10.68 -8.54
CA LEU A 46 16.66 -9.70 -9.29
C LEU A 46 15.75 -10.40 -10.32
N GLU A 47 16.26 -11.38 -11.03
CA GLU A 47 15.49 -12.16 -12.00
C GLU A 47 14.35 -12.94 -11.32
N SER A 48 14.65 -13.62 -10.21
CA SER A 48 13.63 -14.34 -9.43
C SER A 48 12.55 -13.41 -8.86
N ALA A 49 12.93 -12.22 -8.38
CA ALA A 49 11.99 -11.22 -7.89
C ALA A 49 11.13 -10.64 -9.03
N THR A 50 11.71 -10.42 -10.20
CA THR A 50 10.99 -9.95 -11.39
C THR A 50 9.95 -10.98 -11.84
N GLN A 51 10.33 -12.27 -11.89
CA GLN A 51 9.39 -13.34 -12.21
C GLN A 51 8.25 -13.40 -11.18
N ARG A 52 8.58 -13.31 -9.88
CA ARG A 52 7.58 -13.34 -8.82
C ARG A 52 6.59 -12.17 -8.89
N ILE A 53 7.05 -10.99 -9.28
CA ILE A 53 6.17 -9.83 -9.50
C ILE A 53 5.22 -10.13 -10.66
N SER A 54 5.72 -10.66 -11.78
CA SER A 54 4.90 -11.04 -12.94
C SER A 54 3.80 -12.03 -12.55
N ASP A 55 4.14 -13.09 -11.81
CA ASP A 55 3.17 -14.10 -11.39
C ASP A 55 2.08 -13.51 -10.48
N LEU A 56 2.48 -12.61 -9.56
CA LEU A 56 1.54 -11.93 -8.66
C LEU A 56 0.64 -10.93 -9.40
N GLU A 57 1.12 -10.30 -10.47
CA GLU A 57 0.31 -9.43 -11.31
C GLU A 57 -0.75 -10.21 -12.08
N GLU A 58 -0.39 -11.39 -12.60
CA GLU A 58 -1.33 -12.32 -13.25
C GLU A 58 -2.40 -12.80 -12.26
N GLU A 59 -2.00 -13.30 -11.09
CA GLU A 59 -2.92 -13.75 -10.03
C GLU A 59 -3.87 -12.61 -9.59
N ASN A 60 -3.35 -11.39 -9.40
CA ASN A 60 -4.18 -10.23 -9.05
C ASN A 60 -5.19 -9.89 -10.16
N SER A 61 -4.79 -10.00 -11.43
CA SER A 61 -5.69 -9.81 -12.56
C SER A 61 -6.82 -10.85 -12.58
N GLU A 62 -6.49 -12.13 -12.37
CA GLU A 62 -7.48 -13.21 -12.29
C GLU A 62 -8.45 -13.01 -11.11
N LEU A 63 -7.93 -12.71 -9.92
CA LEU A 63 -8.75 -12.43 -8.75
C LEU A 63 -9.69 -11.23 -8.97
N ALA A 64 -9.20 -10.19 -9.65
CA ALA A 64 -10.02 -9.03 -10.00
C ALA A 64 -11.19 -9.40 -10.94
N THR A 65 -10.94 -10.21 -11.97
CA THR A 65 -12.02 -10.68 -12.87
C THR A 65 -13.04 -11.57 -12.16
N ASN A 66 -12.58 -12.47 -11.28
CA ASN A 66 -13.45 -13.30 -10.47
C ASN A 66 -14.31 -12.47 -9.53
N LEU A 67 -13.72 -11.46 -8.87
CA LEU A 67 -14.45 -10.54 -7.99
C LEU A 67 -15.55 -9.78 -8.75
N ASP A 68 -15.26 -9.27 -9.95
CA ASP A 68 -16.25 -8.59 -10.79
C ASP A 68 -17.41 -9.53 -11.13
N SER A 69 -17.12 -10.77 -11.52
CA SER A 69 -18.14 -11.78 -11.82
C SER A 69 -19.04 -12.11 -10.61
N MET A 70 -18.44 -12.18 -9.41
CA MET A 70 -19.16 -12.39 -8.15
C MET A 70 -20.03 -11.19 -7.79
N GLN A 71 -19.56 -9.97 -8.01
CA GLN A 71 -20.34 -8.76 -7.80
C GLN A 71 -21.53 -8.69 -8.76
N GLN A 72 -21.32 -9.03 -10.04
CA GLN A 72 -22.40 -9.09 -11.03
C GLN A 72 -23.47 -10.13 -10.63
N THR A 73 -23.06 -11.31 -10.18
CA THR A 73 -24.01 -12.35 -9.71
C THR A 73 -24.75 -11.92 -8.46
N LYS A 74 -24.07 -11.28 -7.49
CA LYS A 74 -24.74 -10.67 -6.31
C LYS A 74 -25.80 -9.66 -6.73
N VAL A 75 -25.48 -8.74 -7.65
CA VAL A 75 -26.45 -7.75 -8.15
C VAL A 75 -27.65 -8.43 -8.81
N ARG A 76 -27.42 -9.45 -9.64
CA ARG A 76 -28.50 -10.22 -10.26
C ARG A 76 -29.41 -10.88 -9.20
N LEU A 77 -28.82 -11.42 -8.13
CA LEU A 77 -29.58 -12.02 -7.01
C LEU A 77 -30.41 -10.98 -6.25
N GLU A 78 -29.86 -9.79 -5.97
CA GLU A 78 -30.61 -8.71 -5.32
C GLU A 78 -31.78 -8.23 -6.18
N VAL A 79 -31.58 -8.12 -7.50
CA VAL A 79 -32.67 -7.79 -8.44
C VAL A 79 -33.73 -8.88 -8.43
N PHE A 80 -33.35 -10.16 -8.47
CA PHE A 80 -34.28 -11.28 -8.41
C PHE A 80 -35.08 -11.29 -7.11
N LYS A 81 -34.41 -11.13 -5.96
CA LYS A 81 -35.03 -11.04 -4.64
C LYS A 81 -36.04 -9.89 -4.58
N THR A 82 -35.66 -8.72 -5.10
CA THR A 82 -36.55 -7.55 -5.14
C THR A 82 -37.81 -7.82 -5.95
N LYS A 83 -37.67 -8.44 -7.13
CA LYS A 83 -38.81 -8.85 -7.96
C LYS A 83 -39.72 -9.85 -7.23
N LEU A 84 -39.13 -10.87 -6.59
CA LEU A 84 -39.90 -11.87 -5.84
C LEU A 84 -40.71 -11.23 -4.70
N LEU A 85 -40.09 -10.33 -3.94
CA LEU A 85 -40.78 -9.60 -2.87
C LEU A 85 -41.90 -8.70 -3.40
N ALA A 86 -41.73 -8.08 -4.56
CA ALA A 86 -42.78 -7.29 -5.19
C ALA A 86 -44.00 -8.16 -5.59
N THR A 87 -43.75 -9.31 -6.23
CA THR A 87 -44.83 -10.25 -6.62
C THR A 87 -45.56 -10.84 -5.41
N LEU A 88 -44.84 -11.11 -4.31
CA LEU A 88 -45.46 -11.57 -3.06
C LEU A 88 -46.28 -10.46 -2.37
N ARG A 89 -45.90 -9.20 -2.54
CA ARG A 89 -46.65 -8.05 -2.01
C ARG A 89 -47.92 -7.76 -2.82
N GLU A 90 -47.92 -8.08 -4.12
CA GLU A 90 -49.13 -7.99 -4.97
C GLU A 90 -50.22 -9.01 -4.59
N THR A 91 -49.88 -10.09 -3.86
CA THR A 91 -50.86 -11.09 -3.40
C THR A 91 -51.56 -10.77 -2.07
N ASP A 92 -51.18 -9.70 -1.35
CA ASP A 92 -51.67 -9.44 0.02
C ASP A 92 -52.41 -8.11 0.22
N GLU A 93 -52.66 -7.33 -0.83
CA GLU A 93 -53.34 -6.02 -0.71
C GLU A 93 -54.71 -6.00 -1.37
N THR A 94 -55.70 -6.52 -0.64
CA THR A 94 -57.12 -6.21 -0.84
C THR A 94 -57.60 -5.46 0.41
N TYR A 95 -58.13 -4.23 0.22
CA TYR A 95 -58.93 -3.37 1.12
C TYR A 95 -58.36 -2.01 1.61
N LEU A 96 -58.61 -0.97 0.80
CA LEU A 96 -59.30 0.32 1.09
C LEU A 96 -58.65 1.38 2.07
N PRO A 97 -59.11 2.65 2.13
CA PRO A 97 -58.47 3.77 1.43
C PRO A 97 -58.17 5.02 2.32
N GLU A 98 -57.38 5.92 1.73
CA GLU A 98 -57.38 7.40 1.80
C GLU A 98 -58.19 8.14 2.91
N SER A 99 -57.49 8.96 3.72
CA SER A 99 -58.07 10.24 4.18
C SER A 99 -56.98 11.32 4.34
N LEU A 100 -57.14 12.38 3.55
CA LEU A 100 -56.49 13.68 3.68
C LEU A 100 -57.25 14.52 4.72
N ASN A 101 -56.55 15.09 5.72
CA ASN A 101 -56.85 16.41 6.29
C ASN A 101 -55.81 16.88 7.34
N SER A 102 -54.91 17.78 6.89
CA SER A 102 -54.50 19.11 7.43
C SER A 102 -54.72 19.49 8.92
N PRO A 103 -54.15 20.61 9.44
CA PRO A 103 -52.82 21.22 9.24
C PRO A 103 -52.19 21.68 10.59
N ARG A 104 -50.87 21.95 10.67
CA ARG A 104 -50.38 22.86 11.72
C ARG A 104 -49.17 23.70 11.33
N SER A 105 -49.34 24.99 11.61
CA SER A 105 -48.51 26.15 11.29
C SER A 105 -47.09 26.14 11.88
N PRO A 106 -46.19 26.97 11.33
CA PRO A 106 -44.80 27.15 11.72
C PRO A 106 -44.67 28.20 12.85
N TYR A 107 -43.67 28.09 13.74
CA TYR A 107 -42.85 29.19 14.30
C TYR A 107 -41.87 28.65 15.39
N SER A 108 -40.60 29.03 15.20
CA SER A 108 -39.30 28.84 15.89
C SER A 108 -39.22 29.12 17.42
N PRO A 109 -38.03 29.32 18.06
CA PRO A 109 -36.74 28.59 18.09
C PRO A 109 -36.24 28.35 19.56
N SER A 110 -35.27 27.46 19.79
CA SER A 110 -34.30 27.70 20.88
C SER A 110 -32.94 27.04 20.62
N GLN A 111 -31.91 27.87 20.65
CA GLN A 111 -30.51 27.47 20.69
C GLN A 111 -30.20 26.97 22.10
N SER A 112 -29.52 25.84 22.21
CA SER A 112 -28.83 25.41 23.42
C SER A 112 -27.42 24.96 23.00
N PRO A 113 -26.37 25.67 23.42
CA PRO A 113 -24.99 25.30 23.17
C PRO A 113 -24.55 24.31 24.24
N ASN A 114 -24.49 23.02 23.90
CA ASN A 114 -23.71 22.05 24.67
C ASN A 114 -22.95 21.18 23.69
N SER A 115 -21.72 21.62 23.40
CA SER A 115 -20.67 20.87 22.73
C SER A 115 -20.21 19.73 23.62
N LEU A 116 -21.04 18.69 23.71
CA LEU A 116 -20.67 17.41 24.25
C LEU A 116 -20.39 16.50 23.07
N MET A 117 -19.10 16.22 22.87
CA MET A 117 -18.60 15.12 22.05
C MET A 117 -19.21 15.09 20.64
N ASN A 118 -18.73 15.98 19.77
CA ASN A 118 -18.87 15.77 18.34
C ASN A 118 -18.16 14.45 18.00
N ASN A 119 -18.97 13.40 17.93
CA ASN A 119 -18.73 12.15 17.24
C ASN A 119 -18.58 12.49 15.74
N SER A 120 -17.49 13.19 15.44
CA SER A 120 -17.31 14.01 14.27
C SER A 120 -17.20 13.06 13.10
N TYR A 121 -18.26 13.01 12.30
CA TYR A 121 -18.28 12.41 10.99
C TYR A 121 -17.02 12.91 10.23
N VAL A 122 -15.99 12.09 10.14
CA VAL A 122 -14.78 12.46 9.39
C VAL A 122 -15.23 12.56 7.94
N ASP A 123 -15.29 13.79 7.41
CA ASP A 123 -15.56 14.02 6.01
C ASP A 123 -14.29 13.69 5.23
N GLY A 124 -14.36 12.66 4.39
CA GLY A 124 -13.23 12.23 3.57
C GLY A 124 -12.64 13.39 2.76
N LYS A 125 -13.46 14.33 2.27
CA LYS A 125 -12.97 15.49 1.52
C LYS A 125 -12.12 16.42 2.38
N LYS A 126 -12.57 16.70 3.62
CA LYS A 126 -11.82 17.54 4.56
C LYS A 126 -10.53 16.86 5.00
N PHE A 127 -10.58 15.57 5.29
CA PHE A 127 -9.39 14.77 5.61
C PHE A 127 -8.31 14.88 4.52
N PHE A 128 -8.68 14.75 3.24
CA PHE A 128 -7.70 14.85 2.14
C PHE A 128 -7.14 16.26 1.96
N ALA A 129 -7.96 17.30 2.18
CA ALA A 129 -7.49 18.68 2.16
C ALA A 129 -6.44 18.92 3.26
N GLU A 130 -6.75 18.47 4.47
CA GLU A 130 -5.90 18.64 5.65
C GLU A 130 -4.60 17.81 5.57
N ALA A 131 -4.69 16.56 5.08
CA ALA A 131 -3.52 15.74 4.82
C ALA A 131 -2.59 16.35 3.76
N ARG A 132 -3.13 17.03 2.75
CA ARG A 132 -2.33 17.71 1.73
C ARG A 132 -1.58 18.92 2.28
N GLU A 133 -2.18 19.65 3.20
CA GLU A 133 -1.59 20.85 3.79
C GLU A 133 -0.49 20.50 4.80
N ARG A 134 -0.67 19.42 5.57
CA ARG A 134 0.23 19.06 6.67
C ARG A 134 1.37 18.11 6.26
N LEU A 135 1.21 17.32 5.21
CA LEU A 135 2.24 16.39 4.75
C LEU A 135 3.13 17.03 3.70
N SER A 136 4.40 16.60 3.66
CA SER A 136 5.28 16.94 2.55
C SER A 136 4.70 16.42 1.23
N PHE A 137 5.02 17.08 0.12
CA PHE A 137 4.57 16.66 -1.20
C PHE A 137 4.91 15.18 -1.48
N SER A 138 6.11 14.74 -1.07
CA SER A 138 6.54 13.35 -1.20
C SER A 138 5.66 12.41 -0.36
N ASN A 139 5.49 12.70 0.94
CA ASN A 139 4.70 11.86 1.84
C ASN A 139 3.23 11.79 1.41
N PHE A 140 2.65 12.89 0.96
CA PHE A 140 1.28 12.92 0.47
C PHE A 140 1.09 12.08 -0.80
N ASN A 141 2.03 12.12 -1.76
CA ASN A 141 1.97 11.28 -2.96
C ASN A 141 2.17 9.79 -2.62
N THR A 142 3.08 9.48 -1.71
CA THR A 142 3.27 8.12 -1.19
C THR A 142 1.99 7.61 -0.54
N PHE A 143 1.33 8.42 0.29
CA PHE A 143 0.03 8.10 0.88
C PHE A 143 -1.05 7.83 -0.18
N LEU A 144 -1.17 8.66 -1.22
CA LEU A 144 -2.10 8.41 -2.33
C LEU A 144 -1.80 7.12 -3.07
N SER A 145 -0.53 6.75 -3.24
CA SER A 145 -0.14 5.49 -3.87
C SER A 145 -0.66 4.29 -3.07
N TYR A 146 -0.59 4.35 -1.73
CA TYR A 146 -1.13 3.30 -0.85
C TYR A 146 -2.65 3.21 -0.93
N ILE A 147 -3.36 4.34 -1.00
CA ILE A 147 -4.82 4.34 -1.21
C ILE A 147 -5.19 3.73 -2.56
N ARG A 148 -4.44 4.04 -3.63
CA ARG A 148 -4.68 3.44 -4.95
C ARG A 148 -4.46 1.93 -4.91
N LYS A 149 -3.34 1.46 -4.35
CA LYS A 149 -3.06 0.03 -4.17
C LYS A 149 -4.13 -0.66 -3.33
N LEU A 150 -4.62 -0.01 -2.27
CA LEU A 150 -5.68 -0.53 -1.43
C LEU A 150 -7.02 -0.62 -2.18
N ASN A 151 -7.37 0.38 -2.99
CA ASN A 151 -8.57 0.37 -3.83
C ASN A 151 -8.46 -0.66 -4.97
N GLN A 152 -7.25 -0.98 -5.42
CA GLN A 152 -6.95 -2.03 -6.40
C GLN A 152 -6.85 -3.43 -5.76
N ASN A 153 -7.05 -3.56 -4.44
CA ASN A 153 -6.84 -4.78 -3.65
C ASN A 153 -5.43 -5.39 -3.78
N SER A 154 -4.45 -4.66 -4.32
CA SER A 154 -3.07 -5.13 -4.52
C SER A 154 -2.24 -5.12 -3.22
N ILE A 155 -2.82 -4.67 -2.11
CA ILE A 155 -2.19 -4.64 -0.79
C ILE A 155 -3.24 -4.85 0.29
N SER A 156 -2.90 -5.61 1.34
CA SER A 156 -3.81 -5.82 2.46
C SER A 156 -4.00 -4.55 3.27
N LYS A 157 -5.19 -4.44 3.88
CA LYS A 157 -5.53 -3.35 4.76
C LYS A 157 -4.53 -3.23 5.91
N GLU A 158 -4.16 -4.34 6.52
CA GLU A 158 -3.23 -4.42 7.65
C GLU A 158 -1.87 -3.85 7.28
N LYS A 159 -1.38 -4.17 6.08
CA LYS A 159 -0.11 -3.63 5.59
C LYS A 159 -0.19 -2.13 5.34
N VAL A 160 -1.27 -1.63 4.74
CA VAL A 160 -1.47 -0.18 4.55
C VAL A 160 -1.54 0.57 5.87
N ILE A 161 -2.21 0.00 6.88
CA ILE A 161 -2.30 0.58 8.21
C ILE A 161 -0.90 0.77 8.82
N LEU A 162 -0.02 -0.23 8.71
CA LEU A 162 1.35 -0.11 9.22
C LEU A 162 2.17 0.94 8.46
N GLU A 163 2.13 0.91 7.13
CA GLU A 163 2.92 1.80 6.26
C GLU A 163 2.48 3.26 6.36
N VAL A 164 1.17 3.53 6.44
CA VAL A 164 0.64 4.89 6.54
C VAL A 164 0.97 5.55 7.88
N LYS A 165 1.19 4.76 8.94
CA LYS A 165 1.64 5.27 10.24
C LYS A 165 3.01 5.94 10.14
N GLU A 166 3.94 5.35 9.39
CA GLU A 166 5.27 5.93 9.13
C GLU A 166 5.17 7.22 8.30
N ILE A 167 4.31 7.25 7.27
CA ILE A 167 4.14 8.42 6.37
C ILE A 167 3.64 9.65 7.12
N PHE A 168 2.67 9.45 8.02
CA PHE A 168 2.11 10.54 8.83
C PHE A 168 3.05 10.95 9.97
N GLY A 169 3.84 10.01 10.48
CA GLY A 169 4.81 10.22 11.54
C GLY A 169 4.16 10.65 12.86
N ASN A 170 4.98 10.94 13.87
CA ASN A 170 4.52 11.26 15.22
C ASN A 170 3.75 12.59 15.31
N GLN A 171 3.89 13.48 14.32
CA GLN A 171 3.29 14.81 14.31
C GLN A 171 1.83 14.81 13.82
N ASN A 172 1.42 13.82 13.02
CA ASN A 172 0.10 13.76 12.41
C ASN A 172 -0.68 12.49 12.81
N GLN A 173 -0.62 12.11 14.10
CA GLN A 173 -1.30 10.91 14.63
C GLN A 173 -2.84 11.01 14.57
N ASP A 174 -3.37 12.23 14.55
CA ASP A 174 -4.79 12.51 14.31
C ASP A 174 -5.20 12.10 12.89
N LEU A 175 -4.42 12.44 11.87
CA LEU A 175 -4.64 11.98 10.49
C LEU A 175 -4.61 10.46 10.38
N TYR A 176 -3.72 9.79 11.12
CA TYR A 176 -3.69 8.33 11.19
C TYR A 176 -5.02 7.78 11.73
N ARG A 177 -5.45 8.25 12.90
CA ARG A 177 -6.71 7.79 13.53
C ARG A 177 -7.91 8.00 12.61
N ASP A 178 -8.00 9.17 12.00
CA ASP A 178 -9.11 9.56 11.14
C ASP A 178 -9.11 8.73 9.84
N PHE A 179 -7.93 8.40 9.29
CA PHE A 179 -7.79 7.46 8.18
C PHE A 179 -8.27 6.05 8.54
N ILE A 180 -7.88 5.50 9.69
CA ILE A 180 -8.34 4.18 10.16
C ILE A 180 -9.87 4.16 10.29
N TRP A 181 -10.45 5.23 10.85
CA TRP A 181 -11.90 5.36 10.97
C TRP A 181 -12.59 5.36 9.60
N LEU A 182 -12.10 6.18 8.65
CA LEU A 182 -12.62 6.23 7.27
C LEU A 182 -12.52 4.86 6.58
N LEU A 183 -11.42 4.16 6.81
CA LEU A 183 -11.16 2.85 6.21
C LEU A 183 -12.04 1.74 6.79
N ASN A 184 -12.41 1.83 8.06
CA ASN A 184 -13.35 0.91 8.70
C ASN A 184 -14.81 1.20 8.29
N LYS A 185 -15.17 2.47 8.07
CA LYS A 185 -16.52 2.86 7.63
C LYS A 185 -16.88 2.33 6.24
N LYS A 186 -15.93 2.33 5.29
CA LYS A 186 -16.13 1.77 3.94
C LYS A 186 -16.52 0.28 3.93
N GLN A 187 -16.30 -0.46 5.02
CA GLN A 187 -16.66 -1.88 5.12
C GLN A 187 -18.14 -2.12 5.47
N TYR A 188 -18.86 -1.09 5.93
CA TYR A 188 -20.24 -1.19 6.42
C TYR A 188 -21.26 -0.38 5.59
N SER A 189 -20.86 0.18 4.45
CA SER A 189 -21.72 0.93 3.53
C SER A 189 -21.75 0.28 2.17
#